data_AF-A0A7Y5NNZ3-F1
#
_entry.id   AF-A0A7Y5NNZ3-F1
#
_cell.length_a   1.000
_cell.length_b   1.000
_cell.length_c   1.000
_cell.angle_alpha   90.00
_cell.angle_beta   90.00
_cell.angle_gamma   90.00
#
_symmetry.space_group_name_H-M   'P 1'
#
loop_
_entity.id
_entity.type
_entity.pdbx_description
1 polymer ?
#
loop_
_entity_poly.entity_id
_entity_poly.type
_entity_poly.pdbx_seq_one_letter_code
_entity_poly.pdbx_strand_id
1 'polypeptide(L)' 'MLIDTSLLRRAKIENVERLAKALGLDVPRRKRDAVYCNQLVSAVATKIRREAMMEELRKLTGLSTAQARRLRA' A
#
# COMPACT_ATOMS: atom_id res chain seq x y z
N MET A 1 -3.94 -2.68 11.67
CA MET A 1 -4.96 -3.08 10.68
C MET A 1 -4.47 -4.31 9.91
N LEU A 2 -5.10 -5.47 10.09
CA LEU A 2 -4.78 -6.69 9.36
C LEU A 2 -5.53 -6.66 8.02
N ILE A 3 -4.84 -6.33 6.94
CA ILE A 3 -5.40 -6.53 5.59
C ILE A 3 -5.44 -8.03 5.36
N ASP A 4 -6.63 -8.55 5.09
CA ASP A 4 -6.79 -9.94 4.70
C ASP A 4 -6.24 -10.17 3.30
N THR A 5 -5.00 -10.64 3.26
CA THR A 5 -4.31 -11.00 2.01
C THR A 5 -5.03 -12.11 1.23
N SER A 6 -5.94 -12.86 1.86
CA SER A 6 -6.78 -13.85 1.17
C SER A 6 -7.75 -13.20 0.19
N LEU A 7 -8.27 -12.00 0.49
CA LEU A 7 -9.13 -11.25 -0.43
C LEU A 7 -8.35 -10.80 -1.68
N LEU A 8 -7.12 -10.34 -1.49
CA LEU A 8 -6.25 -9.98 -2.61
C LEU A 8 -5.89 -11.19 -3.48
N ARG A 9 -5.64 -12.35 -2.87
CA ARG A 9 -5.36 -13.61 -3.61
C ARG A 9 -6.56 -14.12 -4.41
N ARG A 10 -7.79 -13.86 -3.96
CA ARG A 10 -9.02 -14.26 -4.66
C ARG A 10 -9.47 -13.27 -5.73
N ALA A 11 -8.94 -12.05 -5.72
CA ALA A 11 -9.30 -11.03 -6.70
C ALA A 11 -8.73 -11.36 -8.08
N LYS A 12 -9.42 -10.87 -9.14
CA LYS A 12 -8.86 -10.88 -10.50
C LYS A 12 -7.54 -10.13 -10.52
N ILE A 13 -6.51 -10.72 -11.13
CA ILE A 13 -5.15 -10.17 -11.09
C ILE A 13 -5.07 -8.77 -11.68
N GLU A 14 -5.86 -8.47 -12.71
CA GLU A 14 -5.95 -7.14 -13.33
C GLU A 14 -6.40 -6.07 -12.33
N ASN A 15 -7.28 -6.42 -11.39
CA ASN A 15 -7.73 -5.48 -10.36
C ASN A 15 -6.62 -5.22 -9.34
N VAL A 16 -5.83 -6.24 -9.02
CA VAL A 16 -4.67 -6.09 -8.13
C VAL A 16 -3.59 -5.24 -8.80
N GLU A 17 -3.37 -5.39 -10.11
CA GLU A 17 -2.44 -4.53 -10.89
C GLU A 17 -2.90 -3.06 -10.90
N ARG A 18 -4.20 -2.81 -11.12
CA ARG A 18 -4.78 -1.47 -11.05
C ARG A 18 -4.63 -0.85 -9.66
N LEU A 19 -4.87 -1.64 -8.62
CA LEU A 19 -4.69 -1.21 -7.23
C LEU A 19 -3.22 -0.88 -6.95
N ALA A 20 -2.28 -1.74 -7.38
CA ALA A 20 -0.85 -1.50 -7.25
C ALA A 20 -0.46 -0.17 -7.91
N LYS A 21 -0.93 0.08 -9.14
CA LYS A 21 -0.70 1.34 -9.85
C LYS A 21 -1.28 2.54 -9.09
N ALA A 22 -2.50 2.42 -8.56
CA ALA A 22 -3.14 3.49 -7.78
C ALA A 22 -2.38 3.80 -6.48
N LEU A 23 -1.72 2.81 -5.89
CA LEU A 23 -0.84 2.95 -4.73
C LEU A 23 0.58 3.43 -5.10
N GLY A 24 0.85 3.70 -6.37
CA GLY A 24 2.17 4.14 -6.85
C GLY A 24 3.24 3.04 -6.83
N LEU A 25 2.85 1.77 -6.85
CA LEU A 25 3.78 0.65 -7.04
C LEU A 25 4.08 0.46 -8.52
N ASP A 26 5.35 0.29 -8.85
CA ASP A 26 5.74 -0.12 -10.19
C ASP A 26 5.48 -1.61 -10.37
N VAL A 27 4.72 -1.96 -11.41
CA VAL A 27 4.27 -3.32 -11.68
C VAL A 27 5.06 -3.86 -12.87
N PRO A 28 5.89 -4.90 -12.68
CA PRO A 28 6.73 -5.44 -13.75
C PRO A 28 5.87 -5.93 -14.93
N ARG A 29 6.18 -5.49 -16.15
CA ARG A 29 5.54 -5.98 -17.37
C ARG A 29 6.10 -7.34 -17.78
N ARG A 30 5.71 -8.39 -17.05
CA ARG A 30 6.10 -9.78 -17.32
C ARG A 30 4.88 -10.71 -17.38
N LYS A 31 5.11 -11.95 -17.79
CA LYS A 31 4.06 -12.99 -17.84
C LYS A 31 3.40 -13.14 -16.46
N ARG A 32 2.07 -13.18 -16.46
CA ARG A 32 1.25 -13.41 -15.26
C ARG A 32 1.30 -14.89 -14.85
N ASP A 33 2.40 -15.27 -14.20
CA ASP A 33 2.56 -16.58 -13.57
C ASP A 33 2.21 -16.54 -12.07
N ALA A 34 2.22 -17.70 -11.41
CA ALA A 34 1.92 -17.78 -9.98
C ALA A 34 2.88 -16.95 -9.12
N VAL A 35 4.15 -16.86 -9.52
CA VAL A 35 5.17 -16.07 -8.81
C VAL A 35 4.85 -14.59 -8.91
N TYR A 36 4.48 -14.12 -10.09
CA TYR A 36 4.02 -12.75 -10.34
C TYR A 36 2.81 -12.41 -9.47
N CYS A 37 1.77 -13.25 -9.48
CA CYS A 37 0.57 -13.03 -8.68
C CYS A 37 0.90 -12.93 -7.18
N ASN A 38 1.73 -13.84 -6.66
CA ASN A 38 2.14 -13.84 -5.26
C ASN A 38 2.95 -12.61 -4.88
N GLN A 39 3.90 -12.21 -5.73
CA GLN A 39 4.71 -11.01 -5.49
C GLN A 39 3.86 -9.74 -5.53
N LEU A 40 2.95 -9.62 -6.50
CA LEU A 40 2.09 -8.45 -6.63
C LEU A 40 1.19 -8.30 -5.41
N VAL A 41 0.53 -9.37 -4.98
CA VAL A 41 -0.31 -9.37 -3.76
C VAL A 41 0.51 -8.99 -2.54
N SER A 42 1.73 -9.52 -2.41
CA SER A 42 2.61 -9.22 -1.27
C SER A 42 3.07 -7.77 -1.26
N ALA A 43 3.43 -7.21 -2.42
CA ALA A 43 3.81 -5.81 -2.57
C ALA A 43 2.66 -4.86 -2.21
N VAL A 44 1.47 -5.12 -2.75
CA VAL A 44 0.25 -4.35 -2.45
C VAL A 44 -0.07 -4.39 -0.96
N ALA A 45 -0.10 -5.58 -0.36
CA ALA A 45 -0.37 -5.74 1.07
C ALA A 45 0.65 -4.99 1.94
N THR A 46 1.93 -5.05 1.57
CA THR A 46 3.02 -4.37 2.30
C THR A 46 2.87 -2.86 2.22
N LYS A 47 2.58 -2.31 1.03
CA LYS A 47 2.39 -0.88 0.82
C LYS A 47 1.24 -0.32 1.65
N ILE A 48 0.07 -0.96 1.61
CA ILE A 48 -1.08 -0.49 2.38
C ILE A 48 -0.81 -0.58 3.89
N ARG A 49 -0.17 -1.66 4.37
CA ARG A 49 0.23 -1.77 5.79
C ARG A 49 1.17 -0.63 6.20
N ARG A 50 2.16 -0.30 5.37
CA ARG A 50 3.10 0.78 5.64
C ARG A 50 2.39 2.13 5.69
N GLU A 51 1.49 2.41 4.76
CA GLU A 51 0.73 3.66 4.75
C GLU A 51 -0.18 3.80 5.98
N ALA A 52 -0.89 2.73 6.33
CA ALA A 52 -1.70 2.70 7.55
C ALA A 52 -0.85 2.91 8.80
N MET A 53 0.32 2.25 8.89
CA MET A 53 1.25 2.44 10.02
C MET A 53 1.77 3.87 10.09
N MET A 54 2.17 4.47 8.97
CA MET A 54 2.66 5.85 8.93
C MET A 54 1.54 6.84 9.31
N GLU A 55 0.31 6.55 8.92
CA GLU A 55 -0.85 7.37 9.30
C GLU A 55 -1.12 7.30 10.82
N GLU A 56 -1.09 6.11 11.40
CA GLU A 56 -1.19 5.95 12.86
C GLU A 56 -0.04 6.62 13.60
N LEU A 57 1.20 6.50 13.09
CA LEU A 57 2.36 7.21 13.67
C LEU A 57 2.18 8.74 13.60
N ARG A 58 1.65 9.29 12.51
CA ARG A 58 1.37 10.75 12.41
C ARG A 58 0.35 11.20 13.43
N LYS A 59 -0.71 10.42 13.67
CA LYS A 59 -1.72 10.69 14.69
C LYS A 59 -1.10 10.68 16.10
N LEU A 60 -0.28 9.67 16.40
CA LEU A 60 0.36 9.49 17.70
C LEU A 60 1.41 10.57 18.00
N THR A 61 2.20 10.96 17.00
CA THR A 61 3.31 11.91 17.17
C THR A 61 2.86 13.37 17.14
N GLY A 62 1.57 13.66 16.93
CA GLY A 62 1.06 15.02 16.82
C GLY A 62 1.57 15.77 15.57
N LEU A 63 2.35 15.11 14.70
CA LEU A 63 2.83 15.59 13.39
C LEU A 63 1.68 15.72 12.37
N SER A 64 0.53 16.23 12.83
CA SER A 64 -0.37 16.93 11.95
C SER A 64 0.40 18.09 11.33
N THR A 65 0.26 18.23 10.02
CA THR A 65 0.81 19.33 9.21
C THR A 65 0.52 20.73 9.79
N ALA A 66 -0.45 20.84 10.71
CA ALA A 66 -0.77 22.05 11.45
C ALA A 66 0.35 22.52 12.41
N GLN A 67 1.09 21.62 13.08
CA GLN A 67 2.19 22.01 13.97
C GLN A 67 3.46 22.39 13.20
N ALA A 68 3.79 21.66 12.13
CA ALA A 68 4.94 21.98 11.26
C ALA A 68 4.82 23.34 10.56
N ARG A 69 3.59 23.82 10.32
CA ARG A 69 3.31 25.14 9.74
C ARG A 69 3.45 26.28 10.77
N ARG A 70 3.25 26.01 12.06
CA ARG A 70 3.47 26.98 13.16
C ARG A 70 4.94 27.21 13.49
N LEU A 71 5.80 26.21 13.30
CA LEU A 71 7.26 26.31 13.55
C LEU A 71 8.04 27.02 12.43
N ARG A 72 7.37 27.40 11.33
CA ARG A 72 7.97 28.11 10.18
C ARG A 72 7.51 29.57 10.06
N ALA A 73 6.63 30.04 10.95
CA ALA A 73 6.19 31.43 11.04
C ALA A 73 6.84 32.07 12.26
#